data_AF-A0A3A6NYK9-F1
#
_entry.id   AF-A0A3A6NYK9-F1
#
_cell.length_a   1.000
_cell.length_b   1.000
_cell.length_c   1.000
_cell.angle_alpha   90.00
_cell.angle_beta   90.00
_cell.angle_gamma   90.00
#
_symmetry.space_group_name_H-M   'P 1'
#
loop_
_entity.id
_entity.type
_entity.pdbx_description
1 polymer ?
#
loop_
_entity_poly.entity_id
_entity_poly.type
_entity_poly.pdbx_seq_one_letter_code
_entity_poly.pdbx_strand_id
1 'polypeptide(L)'
;MTVVTRVTLVAGGDAGARERAIANRLPALEQAGASLAVILEGGSEISGLFDSAIPVTRLSPACPCCVGNLAMRVTLNRILRNPPSQLFISIAQAAHLEAVRDALMQAPYDQHLTLTENLIV
;
A
#
# COMPACT_ATOMS: atom_id res chain seq x y z
N MET A 1 12.99 -18.12 -8.73
CA MET A 1 12.50 -17.67 -7.41
C MET A 1 11.30 -16.79 -7.68
N THR A 2 10.11 -17.20 -7.29
CA THR A 2 8.91 -16.37 -7.42
C THR A 2 9.05 -15.22 -6.44
N VAL A 3 9.13 -13.98 -6.94
CA VAL A 3 9.21 -12.80 -6.06
C VAL A 3 7.82 -12.57 -5.48
N VAL A 4 7.71 -12.62 -4.15
CA VAL A 4 6.48 -12.36 -3.43
C VAL A 4 6.56 -10.96 -2.85
N THR A 5 5.61 -10.10 -3.19
CA THR A 5 5.59 -8.71 -2.71
C THR A 5 5.20 -8.69 -1.23
N ARG A 6 6.02 -8.07 -0.38
CA ARG A 6 5.66 -7.80 1.01
C ARG A 6 4.72 -6.62 1.08
N VAL A 7 3.59 -6.78 1.77
CA VAL A 7 2.56 -5.72 1.85
C VAL A 7 2.39 -5.27 3.28
N THR A 8 2.51 -3.96 3.50
CA THR A 8 2.18 -3.31 4.77
C THR A 8 0.93 -2.46 4.58
N LEU A 9 -0.12 -2.77 5.34
CA LEU A 9 -1.31 -1.92 5.39
C LEU A 9 -1.07 -0.80 6.40
N VAL A 10 -1.43 0.43 6.04
CA VAL A 10 -1.23 1.63 6.85
C VAL A 10 -2.58 2.25 7.15
N ALA A 11 -2.94 2.42 8.42
CA ALA A 11 -4.26 2.90 8.82
C ALA A 11 -4.18 3.77 10.08
N GLY A 12 -5.26 4.48 10.38
CA GLY A 12 -5.29 5.47 11.46
C GLY A 12 -4.88 6.87 11.00
N GLY A 13 -4.87 7.80 11.94
CA GLY A 13 -4.61 9.22 11.72
C GLY A 13 -5.37 9.88 10.55
N ASP A 14 -4.93 11.10 10.21
CA ASP A 14 -5.28 11.72 8.93
C ASP A 14 -4.38 11.19 7.79
N ALA A 15 -4.70 11.56 6.55
CA ALA A 15 -3.97 11.07 5.40
C ALA A 15 -2.50 11.55 5.37
N GLY A 16 -2.21 12.74 5.91
CA GLY A 16 -0.84 13.23 6.05
C GLY A 16 -0.04 12.52 7.14
N ALA A 17 -0.68 12.05 8.20
CA ALA A 17 -0.08 11.21 9.23
C ALA A 17 0.36 9.87 8.63
N ARG A 18 -0.50 9.22 7.83
CA ARG A 18 -0.16 7.97 7.13
C ARG A 18 0.96 8.14 6.12
N GLU A 19 0.93 9.21 5.32
CA GLU A 19 2.01 9.52 4.37
C GLU A 19 3.35 9.68 5.09
N ARG A 20 3.41 10.44 6.19
CA ARG A 20 4.63 10.60 7.00
C ARG A 20 5.11 9.30 7.63
N ALA A 21 4.18 8.48 8.12
CA ALA A 21 4.52 7.18 8.69
C ALA A 21 5.15 6.24 7.64
N ILE A 22 4.66 6.25 6.40
CA ILE A 22 5.27 5.51 5.29
C ILE A 22 6.65 6.08 4.97
N ALA A 23 6.76 7.41 4.79
CA ALA A 23 8.00 8.08 4.43
C ALA A 23 9.13 7.79 5.42
N ASN A 24 8.83 7.72 6.71
CA ASN A 24 9.80 7.37 7.76
C ASN A 24 10.38 5.95 7.63
N ARG A 25 9.73 5.04 6.88
CA ARG A 25 10.21 3.66 6.66
C ARG A 25 11.05 3.51 5.40
N LEU A 26 10.93 4.42 4.43
CA LEU A 26 11.56 4.27 3.11
C LEU A 26 13.09 4.27 3.17
N PRO A 27 13.79 5.15 3.91
CA PRO A 27 15.25 5.22 3.85
C PRO A 27 15.96 3.91 4.21
N ALA A 28 15.44 3.19 5.20
CA ALA A 28 16.00 1.90 5.61
C ALA A 28 15.79 0.80 4.54
N LEU A 29 14.65 0.85 3.83
CA LEU A 29 14.35 -0.11 2.78
C LEU A 29 15.13 0.19 1.50
N GLU A 30 15.29 1.46 1.14
CA GLU A 30 16.11 1.90 0.01
C GLU A 30 17.58 1.54 0.21
N GLN A 31 18.12 1.76 1.42
CA GLN A 31 19.47 1.32 1.78
C GLN A 31 19.65 -0.20 1.68
N ALA A 32 18.58 -0.96 1.93
CA ALA A 32 18.57 -2.41 1.75
C ALA A 32 18.37 -2.85 0.28
N GLY A 33 18.28 -1.90 -0.66
CA GLY A 33 18.08 -2.18 -2.08
C GLY A 33 16.67 -2.68 -2.44
N ALA A 34 15.67 -2.41 -1.59
CA ALA A 34 14.30 -2.81 -1.84
C ALA A 34 13.70 -2.02 -3.01
N SER A 35 13.04 -2.70 -3.96
CA SER A 35 12.12 -2.05 -4.89
C SER A 35 10.81 -1.75 -4.18
N LEU A 36 10.38 -0.48 -4.23
CA LEU A 36 9.27 0.05 -3.44
C LEU A 36 8.09 0.45 -4.34
N ALA A 37 6.88 0.39 -3.79
CA ALA A 37 5.72 1.07 -4.34
C ALA A 37 4.77 1.48 -3.20
N VAL A 38 3.96 2.51 -3.46
CA VAL A 38 2.99 3.03 -2.48
C VAL A 38 1.64 3.25 -3.15
N ILE A 39 0.57 2.78 -2.52
CA ILE A 39 -0.81 3.13 -2.84
C ILE A 39 -1.36 3.98 -1.69
N LEU A 40 -1.89 5.15 -2.02
CA LEU A 40 -2.47 6.07 -1.05
C LEU A 40 -3.96 6.23 -1.31
N GLU A 41 -4.80 5.69 -0.42
CA GLU A 41 -6.22 6.01 -0.39
C GLU A 41 -6.48 7.29 0.43
N GLY A 42 -7.19 8.23 -0.19
CA GLY A 42 -7.53 9.52 0.42
C GLY A 42 -6.79 10.69 -0.23
N GLY A 43 -7.36 11.89 -0.08
CA GLY A 43 -6.98 13.08 -0.85
C GLY A 43 -5.92 13.99 -0.23
N SER A 44 -4.99 13.51 0.61
CA SER A 44 -3.83 14.35 0.94
C SER A 44 -2.79 14.26 -0.16
N GLU A 45 -2.03 15.33 -0.33
CA GLU A 45 -0.76 15.32 -1.06
C GLU A 45 0.22 16.17 -0.27
N ILE A 46 1.11 15.51 0.49
CA ILE A 46 2.26 16.21 1.06
C ILE A 46 3.34 16.23 -0.02
N SER A 47 3.48 17.36 -0.70
CA SER A 47 4.48 17.51 -1.75
C SER A 47 5.89 17.27 -1.21
N GLY A 48 6.70 16.51 -1.96
CA GLY A 48 8.11 16.24 -1.63
C GLY A 48 8.35 15.18 -0.55
N LEU A 49 7.30 14.47 -0.10
CA LEU A 49 7.47 13.46 0.94
C LEU A 49 8.02 12.12 0.42
N PHE A 50 7.75 11.78 -0.83
CA PHE A 50 8.25 10.58 -1.51
C PHE A 50 9.26 10.97 -2.58
N ASP A 51 10.35 10.22 -2.70
CA ASP A 51 11.26 10.37 -3.84
C ASP A 51 10.49 10.07 -5.14
N SER A 52 10.72 10.90 -6.17
CA SER A 52 10.24 10.71 -7.53
C SER A 52 10.51 9.32 -8.12
N ALA A 53 11.54 8.62 -7.65
CA ALA A 53 11.87 7.27 -8.07
C ALA A 53 10.89 6.21 -7.53
N ILE A 54 10.14 6.51 -6.46
CA ILE A 54 9.18 5.59 -5.85
C ILE A 54 7.82 5.75 -6.56
N PRO A 55 7.29 4.69 -7.19
CA PRO A 55 5.94 4.72 -7.74
C PRO A 55 4.89 4.94 -6.65
N VAL A 56 4.26 6.11 -6.65
CA VAL A 56 3.14 6.46 -5.76
C VAL A 56 1.85 6.53 -6.58
N THR A 57 0.89 5.68 -6.28
CA THR A 57 -0.46 5.73 -6.88
C THR A 57 -1.46 6.26 -5.88
N ARG A 58 -2.08 7.40 -6.18
CA ARG A 58 -3.13 8.00 -5.35
C ARG A 58 -4.50 7.55 -5.85
N LEU A 59 -5.35 7.10 -4.93
CA LEU A 59 -6.71 6.67 -5.19
C LEU A 59 -7.68 7.57 -4.42
N SER A 60 -8.69 8.08 -5.11
CA SER A 60 -9.82 8.75 -4.46
C SER A 60 -10.48 7.79 -3.46
N PRO A 61 -10.93 8.28 -2.29
CA PRO A 61 -11.71 7.46 -1.38
C PRO A 61 -13.00 7.02 -2.10
N ALA A 62 -13.24 5.72 -2.20
CA ALA A 62 -14.42 5.19 -2.86
C ALA A 62 -14.89 3.90 -2.17
N CYS A 63 -16.11 3.94 -1.62
CA CYS A 63 -16.77 2.81 -0.94
C CYS A 63 -17.36 1.81 -1.98
N PRO A 64 -17.34 0.47 -1.74
CA PRO A 64 -17.95 -0.14 -0.54
C PRO A 64 -17.09 -1.03 0.41
N CYS A 65 -15.82 -1.40 0.14
CA CYS A 65 -14.94 -2.09 1.14
C CYS A 65 -13.44 -2.22 0.71
N CYS A 66 -12.89 -1.17 0.07
CA CYS A 66 -11.46 -0.92 -0.22
C CYS A 66 -10.60 -1.95 -1.02
N VAL A 67 -10.89 -3.25 -1.07
CA VAL A 67 -10.40 -4.19 -2.13
C VAL A 67 -11.52 -4.57 -3.09
N GLY A 68 -12.79 -4.37 -2.73
CA GLY A 68 -13.92 -4.48 -3.66
C GLY A 68 -13.97 -3.38 -4.73
N ASN A 69 -13.15 -2.33 -4.59
CA ASN A 69 -13.07 -1.24 -5.55
C ASN A 69 -12.19 -1.62 -6.75
N LEU A 70 -12.77 -1.55 -7.94
CA LEU A 70 -12.09 -1.82 -9.21
C LEU A 70 -10.77 -1.05 -9.34
N ALA A 71 -10.71 0.20 -8.87
CA ALA A 71 -9.50 1.01 -8.92
C ALA A 71 -8.36 0.39 -8.09
N MET A 72 -8.63 -0.04 -6.85
CA MET A 72 -7.62 -0.72 -6.02
C MET A 72 -7.18 -2.03 -6.69
N ARG A 73 -8.13 -2.85 -7.16
CA ARG A 73 -7.81 -4.13 -7.82
C ARG A 73 -6.98 -3.95 -9.08
N VAL A 74 -7.33 -3.00 -9.95
CA VAL A 74 -6.59 -2.71 -11.19
C VAL A 74 -5.19 -2.18 -10.87
N THR A 75 -5.08 -1.23 -9.94
CA THR A 75 -3.80 -0.70 -9.49
C THR A 75 -2.90 -1.80 -8.93
N LEU A 76 -3.42 -2.62 -8.02
CA LEU A 76 -2.66 -3.72 -7.43
C LEU A 76 -2.23 -4.73 -8.48
N ASN A 77 -3.12 -5.15 -9.38
CA ASN A 77 -2.77 -6.07 -10.48
C ASN A 77 -1.72 -5.46 -11.43
N ARG A 78 -1.77 -4.15 -11.69
CA ARG A 78 -0.77 -3.46 -12.52
C ARG A 78 0.60 -3.44 -11.83
N ILE A 79 0.63 -3.18 -10.53
CA ILE A 79 1.87 -3.21 -9.72
C ILE A 79 2.43 -4.63 -9.70
N LEU A 80 1.61 -5.65 -9.48
CA LEU A 80 2.05 -7.05 -9.39
C LEU A 80 2.58 -7.62 -10.72
N ARG A 81 2.37 -6.95 -11.87
CA ARG A 81 3.03 -7.32 -13.13
C ARG A 81 4.55 -7.03 -13.13
N ASN A 82 4.99 -6.07 -12.32
CA ASN A 82 6.39 -5.77 -12.05
C ASN A 82 6.55 -5.68 -10.53
N PRO A 83 6.49 -6.83 -9.82
CA PRO A 83 6.23 -6.86 -8.40
C PRO A 83 7.35 -6.14 -7.63
N PRO A 84 7.01 -5.12 -6.81
CA PRO A 84 7.97 -4.53 -5.89
C PRO A 84 8.28 -5.53 -4.78
N SER A 85 9.45 -5.41 -4.17
CA SER A 85 9.79 -6.18 -2.97
C SER A 85 8.95 -5.76 -1.77
N GLN A 86 8.57 -4.47 -1.68
CA GLN A 86 7.78 -3.91 -0.60
C GLN A 86 6.72 -2.94 -1.16
N LEU A 87 5.47 -3.13 -0.74
CA LEU A 87 4.31 -2.32 -1.09
C LEU A 87 3.66 -1.78 0.19
N PHE A 88 3.42 -0.47 0.25
CA PHE A 88 2.60 0.15 1.28
C PHE A 88 1.21 0.47 0.71
N ILE A 89 0.15 0.15 1.44
CA ILE A 89 -1.22 0.51 1.08
C ILE A 89 -1.83 1.30 2.24
N SER A 90 -1.97 2.61 2.06
CA SER A 90 -2.67 3.47 3.00
C SER A 90 -4.18 3.30 2.83
N ILE A 91 -4.86 2.96 3.92
CA ILE A 91 -6.30 2.76 4.03
C ILE A 91 -6.90 3.98 4.74
N ALA A 92 -7.87 4.62 4.08
CA ALA A 92 -8.42 5.89 4.57
C ALA A 92 -9.27 5.72 5.84
N GLN A 93 -10.00 4.61 5.94
CA GLN A 93 -10.88 4.31 7.06
C GLN A 93 -10.41 3.05 7.78
N ALA A 94 -10.00 3.18 9.04
CA ALA A 94 -9.49 2.06 9.83
C ALA A 94 -10.50 0.90 9.96
N ALA A 95 -11.81 1.19 9.92
CA ALA A 95 -12.87 0.19 9.92
C ALA A 95 -12.80 -0.80 8.74
N HIS A 96 -12.12 -0.43 7.64
CA HIS A 96 -11.97 -1.29 6.46
C HIS A 96 -10.69 -2.15 6.48
N LEU A 97 -9.80 -1.94 7.46
CA LEU A 97 -8.49 -2.58 7.49
C LEU A 97 -8.59 -4.11 7.47
N GLU A 98 -9.45 -4.69 8.33
CA GLU A 98 -9.63 -6.14 8.40
C GLU A 98 -10.21 -6.72 7.12
N ALA A 99 -11.22 -6.06 6.53
CA ALA A 99 -11.81 -6.51 5.27
C ALA A 99 -10.81 -6.46 4.10
N VAL A 100 -9.95 -5.45 4.05
CA VAL A 100 -8.85 -5.36 3.07
C VAL A 100 -7.85 -6.49 3.30
N ARG A 101 -7.46 -6.72 4.55
CA ARG A 101 -6.52 -7.76 4.95
C ARG A 101 -7.03 -9.13 4.51
N ASP A 102 -8.28 -9.45 4.83
CA ASP A 102 -8.93 -10.70 4.45
C ASP A 102 -8.96 -10.87 2.94
N ALA A 103 -9.34 -9.83 2.19
CA ALA A 103 -9.39 -9.88 0.73
C ALA A 103 -8.02 -10.12 0.09
N LEU A 104 -6.93 -9.56 0.65
CA LEU A 104 -5.57 -9.80 0.16
C LEU A 104 -5.05 -11.20 0.52
N MET A 105 -5.60 -11.85 1.54
CA MET A 105 -5.26 -13.24 1.89
C MET A 105 -6.01 -14.28 1.04
N GLN A 106 -6.92 -13.86 0.16
CA GLN A 106 -7.65 -14.76 -0.73
C GLN A 106 -7.07 -14.76 -2.14
N ALA A 107 -7.41 -15.78 -2.93
CA ALA A 107 -7.10 -15.82 -4.35
C ALA A 107 -7.64 -14.58 -5.09
N PRO A 108 -6.89 -14.01 -6.05
CA PRO A 108 -5.60 -14.51 -6.58
C PRO A 108 -4.36 -14.00 -5.82
N TYR A 109 -4.53 -13.22 -4.75
CA TYR A 109 -3.44 -12.47 -4.13
C TYR A 109 -2.58 -13.31 -3.19
N ASP A 110 -3.18 -14.31 -2.56
CA ASP A 110 -2.53 -15.29 -1.68
C ASP A 110 -1.21 -15.88 -2.22
N GLN A 111 -1.06 -15.98 -3.54
CA GLN A 111 0.15 -16.50 -4.19
C GLN A 111 1.17 -15.43 -4.61
N HIS A 112 0.79 -14.15 -4.61
CA HIS A 112 1.60 -13.05 -5.13
C HIS A 112 2.12 -12.10 -4.05
N LEU A 113 1.49 -12.10 -2.88
CA LEU A 113 1.83 -11.19 -1.80
C LEU A 113 1.89 -11.89 -0.44
N THR A 114 2.63 -11.28 0.47
CA THR A 114 2.70 -11.67 1.87
C THR A 114 2.43 -10.44 2.72
N LEU A 115 1.38 -10.50 3.52
CA LEU A 115 1.08 -9.43 4.47
C LEU A 115 2.11 -9.41 5.59
N THR A 116 2.47 -8.20 5.99
CA THR A 116 3.38 -7.90 7.11
C THR A 116 2.60 -7.19 8.21
N GLU A 117 3.28 -6.85 9.31
CA GLU A 117 2.67 -6.10 10.40
C GLU A 117 2.05 -4.79 9.89
N ASN A 118 0.81 -4.52 10.33
CA ASN A 118 0.13 -3.27 10.01
C ASN A 118 0.84 -2.08 10.65
N LEU A 119 0.92 -0.97 9.93
CA LEU A 119 1.40 0.29 10.46
C LEU A 119 0.21 1.14 10.90
N ILE A 120 0.01 1.26 12.22
CA ILE A 120 -1.05 2.09 12.80
C ILE A 120 -0.48 3.46 13.18
N VAL A 121 -1.21 4.52 12.82
CA VAL A 121 -0.83 5.92 13.01
C VAL A 121 -1.84 6.65 13.88
#